data_AF-A0A0P0M3Z3-F1
#
_entry.id   AF-A0A0P0M3Z3-F1
#
_cell.length_a   1.000
_cell.length_b   1.000
_cell.length_c   1.000
_cell.angle_alpha   90.00
_cell.angle_beta   90.00
_cell.angle_gamma   90.00
#
_symmetry.space_group_name_H-M   'P 1'
#
loop_
_entity.id
_entity.type
_entity.pdbx_description
1 polymer ?
#
loop_
_entity_poly.entity_id
_entity_poly.type
_entity_poly.pdbx_seq_one_letter_code
_entity_poly.pdbx_strand_id
1 'polypeptide(L)'
;MMIKKLICAAALLMVAGLQHTRAQYVYGTTGLLHAPSADMQRDKTFLCGFSYLQVAATPKHWNYDTWNYYINITLFPWLEVGYTCTLHKIGLPQYGYSYKFRNQDRQFSARLRVWKEGWWKEWTPQIVVGANDPSTNDVLGDPNKDDYGFTGTSSVGNGHWNRYYIVATKHFGVKNVGELGMHFGYVYNKRLDYHRNGPVAG
;
A
#
# COMPACT_ATOMS: atom_id res chain seq x y z
N MET A 1 10.27 42.35 8.09
CA MET A 1 8.86 42.33 7.61
C MET A 1 8.59 41.22 6.59
N MET A 2 9.54 40.88 5.71
CA MET A 2 9.36 39.84 4.66
C MET A 2 9.25 38.40 5.19
N ILE A 3 10.00 38.01 6.24
CA ILE A 3 9.95 36.65 6.81
C ILE A 3 8.56 36.31 7.37
N LYS A 4 7.91 37.26 8.06
CA LYS A 4 6.55 37.06 8.58
C LYS A 4 5.53 36.88 7.46
N LYS A 5 5.69 37.60 6.34
CA LYS A 5 4.83 37.46 5.15
C LYS A 5 5.03 36.11 4.44
N LEU A 6 6.28 35.63 4.37
CA LEU A 6 6.61 34.30 3.84
C LEU A 6 6.02 33.16 4.69
N ILE A 7 6.10 33.27 6.02
CA ILE A 7 5.50 32.29 6.94
C ILE A 7 3.97 32.29 6.80
N CYS A 8 3.34 33.46 6.75
CA CYS A 8 1.90 33.55 6.53
C CYS A 8 1.47 33.01 5.16
N ALA A 9 2.25 33.26 4.09
CA ALA A 9 1.97 32.73 2.77
C ALA A 9 2.11 31.20 2.72
N ALA A 10 3.13 30.63 3.37
CA ALA A 10 3.29 29.19 3.51
C ALA A 10 2.15 28.56 4.33
N ALA A 11 1.72 29.21 5.42
CA ALA A 11 0.58 28.77 6.22
C ALA A 11 -0.74 28.85 5.44
N LEU A 12 -0.95 29.89 4.64
CA LEU A 12 -2.13 30.03 3.77
C LEU A 12 -2.14 28.99 2.63
N LEU A 13 -0.99 28.66 2.04
CA LEU A 13 -0.86 27.58 1.05
C LEU A 13 -1.13 26.20 1.68
N MET A 14 -0.66 25.98 2.91
CA MET A 14 -0.96 24.77 3.68
C MET A 14 -2.46 24.66 3.94
N VAL A 15 -3.12 25.74 4.37
CA VAL A 15 -4.57 25.78 4.65
C VAL A 15 -5.42 25.66 3.38
N ALA A 16 -5.01 26.27 2.27
CA ALA A 16 -5.68 26.11 0.98
C ALA A 16 -5.55 24.67 0.43
N GLY A 17 -4.41 24.02 0.68
CA GLY A 17 -4.22 22.58 0.39
C GLY A 17 -5.10 21.66 1.24
N LEU A 18 -5.54 22.09 2.43
CA LEU A 18 -6.43 21.31 3.30
C LEU A 18 -7.84 21.11 2.72
N GLN A 19 -8.26 21.92 1.74
CA GLN A 19 -9.57 21.76 1.09
C GLN A 19 -9.67 20.50 0.21
N HIS A 20 -8.56 19.78 0.01
CA HIS A 20 -8.51 18.46 -0.62
C HIS A 20 -7.93 17.41 0.35
N THR A 21 -8.31 17.48 1.62
CA THR A 21 -7.98 16.45 2.62
C THR A 21 -8.73 15.16 2.30
N ARG A 22 -8.13 14.35 1.42
CA ARG A 22 -8.42 12.91 1.36
C ARG A 22 -7.87 12.28 2.64
N ALA A 23 -8.55 11.26 3.18
CA ALA A 23 -8.02 10.48 4.30
C ALA A 23 -6.58 10.02 3.97
N GLN A 24 -5.69 10.10 4.96
CA GLN A 24 -4.28 9.76 4.76
C GLN A 24 -4.15 8.29 4.34
N TYR A 25 -3.51 8.06 3.20
CA TYR A 25 -3.19 6.71 2.78
C TYR A 25 -2.11 6.13 3.69
N VAL A 26 -2.37 4.98 4.30
CA VAL A 26 -1.40 4.31 5.18
C VAL A 26 -0.23 3.78 4.37
N TYR A 27 -0.48 3.30 3.16
CA TYR A 27 0.53 2.65 2.29
C TYR A 27 0.62 3.28 0.90
N GLY A 28 0.15 4.53 0.75
CA GLY A 28 0.23 5.26 -0.52
C GLY A 28 -0.52 4.67 -1.71
N THR A 29 -1.33 3.63 -1.52
CA THR A 29 -2.14 3.00 -2.57
C THR A 29 -3.61 3.33 -2.36
N THR A 30 -4.35 3.44 -3.46
CA THR A 30 -5.77 3.80 -3.40
C THR A 30 -6.62 2.66 -2.84
N GLY A 31 -7.46 2.97 -1.86
CA GLY A 31 -8.27 2.02 -1.09
C GLY A 31 -8.22 2.39 0.39
N LEU A 32 -9.35 2.24 1.08
CA LEU A 32 -9.47 2.65 2.49
C LEU A 32 -8.36 1.99 3.35
N LEU A 33 -8.02 2.64 4.47
CA LEU A 33 -6.86 2.37 5.34
C LEU A 33 -6.45 0.89 5.55
N HIS A 34 -7.38 -0.07 5.50
CA HIS A 34 -7.13 -1.50 5.78
C HIS A 34 -7.75 -2.51 4.79
N ALA A 35 -8.57 -2.08 3.83
CA ALA A 35 -9.21 -2.96 2.85
C ALA A 35 -8.87 -2.50 1.43
N PRO A 36 -8.39 -3.40 0.54
CA PRO A 36 -8.15 -3.02 -0.84
C PRO A 36 -9.48 -2.58 -1.46
N SER A 37 -9.45 -1.48 -2.23
CA SER A 37 -10.52 -1.08 -3.16
C SER A 37 -10.03 -1.30 -4.59
N ALA A 38 -10.96 -1.46 -5.53
CA ALA A 38 -10.66 -1.37 -6.95
C ALA A 38 -10.45 0.06 -7.45
N ASP A 39 -10.63 1.09 -6.62
CA ASP A 39 -10.43 2.49 -7.01
C ASP A 39 -8.97 2.78 -7.34
N MET A 40 -8.77 3.69 -8.29
CA MET A 40 -7.43 4.13 -8.67
C MET A 40 -7.42 5.64 -8.75
N GLN A 41 -6.24 6.23 -8.56
CA GLN A 41 -6.07 7.65 -8.81
C GLN A 41 -6.35 7.98 -10.28
N ARG A 42 -6.44 9.28 -10.57
CA ARG A 42 -6.51 9.77 -11.94
C ARG A 42 -5.22 9.42 -12.69
N ASP A 43 -5.31 9.31 -14.01
CA ASP A 43 -4.13 9.15 -14.86
C ASP A 43 -3.12 10.29 -14.66
N LYS A 44 -1.83 9.97 -14.79
CA LYS A 44 -0.70 10.88 -14.58
C LYS A 44 -0.65 11.50 -13.17
N THR A 45 -1.17 10.78 -12.18
CA THR A 45 -1.08 11.21 -10.78
C THR A 45 0.23 10.73 -10.16
N PHE A 46 0.92 11.65 -9.49
CA PHE A 46 2.04 11.37 -8.61
C PHE A 46 1.60 11.65 -7.17
N LEU A 47 1.74 10.66 -6.30
CA LEU A 47 1.41 10.73 -4.88
C LEU A 47 2.64 10.38 -4.07
N CYS A 48 3.00 11.20 -3.09
CA CYS A 48 3.99 10.87 -2.09
C CYS A 48 3.47 11.21 -0.69
N GLY A 49 4.00 10.54 0.32
CA GLY A 49 3.56 10.78 1.69
C GLY A 49 4.38 10.03 2.73
N PHE A 50 4.07 10.34 3.98
CA PHE A 50 4.70 9.80 5.17
C PHE A 50 3.58 9.44 6.14
N SER A 51 3.58 8.24 6.70
CA SER A 51 2.56 7.82 7.66
C SER A 51 3.17 7.22 8.91
N TYR A 52 2.59 7.56 10.05
CA TYR A 52 2.88 6.90 11.32
C TYR A 52 2.13 5.58 11.37
N LEU A 53 2.82 4.51 11.77
CA LEU A 53 2.26 3.18 11.93
C LEU A 53 2.37 2.78 13.40
N GLN A 54 1.22 2.68 14.04
CA GLN A 54 1.13 2.09 15.38
C GLN A 54 1.48 0.60 15.32
N VAL A 55 2.06 0.07 16.39
CA VAL A 55 2.45 -1.35 16.51
C VAL A 55 1.32 -2.35 16.18
N ALA A 56 0.05 -1.96 16.39
CA ALA A 56 -1.10 -2.81 16.03
C ALA A 56 -1.30 -2.99 14.52
N ALA A 57 -0.74 -2.08 13.70
CA ALA A 57 -0.79 -2.12 12.24
C ALA A 57 0.47 -2.76 11.62
N THR A 58 1.45 -3.18 12.43
CA THR A 58 2.70 -3.80 11.97
C THR A 58 2.67 -5.33 12.20
N PRO A 59 3.60 -6.09 11.58
CA PRO A 59 3.68 -7.53 11.82
C PRO A 59 3.86 -7.87 13.30
N LYS A 60 3.30 -9.00 13.76
CA LYS A 60 3.32 -9.43 15.18
C LYS A 60 4.70 -9.48 15.86
N HIS A 61 5.77 -9.63 15.08
CA HIS A 61 7.14 -9.68 15.60
C HIS A 61 7.75 -8.30 15.85
N TRP A 62 7.07 -7.21 15.45
CA TRP A 62 7.48 -5.84 15.76
C TRP A 62 6.77 -5.41 17.04
N ASN A 63 7.54 -4.85 17.98
CA ASN A 63 7.06 -4.42 19.29
C ASN A 63 7.23 -2.91 19.49
N TYR A 64 7.26 -2.15 18.41
CA TYR A 64 7.45 -0.70 18.42
C TYR A 64 6.63 -0.03 17.34
N ASP A 65 6.23 1.22 17.60
CA ASP A 65 5.66 2.08 16.57
C ASP A 65 6.75 2.54 15.60
N THR A 66 6.34 2.73 14.36
CA THR A 66 7.24 3.04 13.26
C THR A 66 6.63 4.06 12.31
N TRP A 67 7.39 4.43 11.29
CA TRP A 67 6.98 5.35 10.25
C TRP A 67 7.23 4.68 8.91
N ASN A 68 6.38 5.00 7.94
CA ASN A 68 6.65 4.68 6.56
C ASN A 68 6.65 5.95 5.70
N TYR A 69 7.23 5.82 4.53
CA TYR A 69 7.12 6.80 3.47
C TYR A 69 6.93 6.07 2.16
N TYR A 70 6.17 6.68 1.27
CA TYR A 70 5.75 6.04 0.05
C TYR A 70 5.72 7.02 -1.11
N ILE A 71 5.89 6.45 -2.30
CA ILE A 71 5.67 7.09 -3.59
C ILE A 71 4.75 6.17 -4.39
N ASN A 72 3.75 6.74 -5.04
CA ASN A 72 2.83 6.05 -5.91
C ASN A 72 2.64 6.86 -7.19
N ILE A 73 2.72 6.18 -8.33
CA ILE A 73 2.56 6.76 -9.65
C ILE A 73 1.45 6.00 -10.36
N THR A 74 0.42 6.73 -10.74
CA THR A 74 -0.65 6.22 -11.61
C THR A 74 -0.37 6.68 -13.04
N LEU A 75 0.27 5.83 -13.82
CA LEU A 75 0.69 6.15 -15.20
C LEU A 75 -0.52 6.25 -16.13
N PHE A 76 -1.43 5.29 -16.01
CA PHE A 76 -2.65 5.18 -16.79
C PHE A 76 -3.84 5.05 -15.85
N PRO A 77 -5.08 5.34 -16.28
CA PRO A 77 -6.26 5.19 -15.41
C PRO A 77 -6.56 3.73 -15.04
N TRP A 78 -5.75 2.79 -15.51
CA TRP A 78 -5.81 1.35 -15.23
C TRP A 78 -4.51 0.77 -14.67
N LEU A 79 -3.44 1.55 -14.49
CA LEU A 79 -2.15 1.07 -13.97
C LEU A 79 -1.59 2.01 -12.90
N GLU A 80 -1.41 1.45 -11.70
CA GLU A 80 -0.84 2.13 -10.53
C GLU A 80 0.33 1.31 -9.99
N VAL A 81 1.47 1.97 -9.80
CA VAL A 81 2.68 1.38 -9.23
C VAL A 81 3.11 2.18 -8.02
N GLY A 82 3.54 1.48 -6.97
CA GLY A 82 3.89 2.08 -5.70
C GLY A 82 5.17 1.49 -5.12
N TYR A 83 5.85 2.31 -4.33
CA TYR A 83 7.02 1.95 -3.57
C TYR A 83 6.87 2.53 -2.16
N THR A 84 6.92 1.66 -1.16
CA THR A 84 6.78 2.03 0.25
C THR A 84 7.99 1.52 1.02
N CYS A 85 8.57 2.39 1.84
CA CYS A 85 9.61 2.02 2.80
C CYS A 85 9.06 2.18 4.22
N THR A 86 9.22 1.16 5.04
CA THR A 86 8.90 1.22 6.47
C THR A 86 10.20 1.21 7.28
N LEU A 87 10.33 2.14 8.22
CA LEU A 87 11.51 2.20 9.08
C LEU A 87 11.56 0.97 9.99
N HIS A 88 12.74 0.37 10.10
CA HIS A 88 12.96 -0.84 10.88
C HIS A 88 14.01 -0.58 11.97
N LYS A 89 13.68 -0.92 13.22
CA LYS A 89 14.63 -0.84 14.33
C LYS A 89 15.43 -2.12 14.37
N ILE A 90 16.74 -2.00 14.18
CA ILE A 90 17.66 -3.11 14.36
C ILE A 90 18.66 -2.76 15.47
N GLY A 91 18.84 -3.69 16.39
CA GLY A 91 19.97 -3.71 17.31
C GLY A 91 21.02 -4.66 16.76
N LEU A 92 22.28 -4.31 16.93
CA LEU A 92 23.40 -5.18 16.61
C LEU A 92 24.21 -5.36 17.90
N PRO A 93 23.75 -6.22 18.83
CA PRO A 93 24.39 -6.40 20.13
C PRO A 93 25.85 -6.82 19.98
N GLN A 94 26.18 -7.62 18.96
CA GLN A 94 27.54 -8.06 18.66
C GLN A 94 28.50 -6.91 18.31
N TYR A 95 27.98 -5.74 17.95
CA TYR A 95 28.76 -4.53 17.66
C TYR A 95 28.46 -3.39 18.66
N GLY A 96 27.81 -3.67 19.79
CA GLY A 96 27.46 -2.68 20.81
C GLY A 96 26.40 -1.66 20.38
N TYR A 97 25.66 -1.90 19.29
CA TYR A 97 24.63 -0.97 18.82
C TYR A 97 23.26 -1.28 19.43
N SER A 98 22.71 -0.28 20.13
CA SER A 98 21.33 -0.30 20.63
C SER A 98 20.29 -0.28 19.51
N TYR A 99 19.11 -0.83 19.81
CA TYR A 99 17.94 -0.85 18.93
C TYR A 99 17.52 0.57 18.54
N LYS A 100 17.87 0.97 17.32
CA LYS A 100 17.51 2.27 16.72
C LYS A 100 17.03 2.06 15.30
N PHE A 101 16.31 3.04 14.75
CA PHE A 101 15.96 3.06 13.32
C PHE A 101 17.24 3.18 12.48
N ARG A 102 17.73 2.05 12.02
CA ARG A 102 18.99 1.93 11.24
C ARG A 102 18.80 1.14 9.95
N ASN A 103 17.63 0.53 9.77
CA ASN A 103 17.29 -0.23 8.57
C ASN A 103 15.95 0.23 7.99
N GLN A 104 15.70 -0.13 6.75
CA GLN A 104 14.47 0.15 6.02
C GLN A 104 13.97 -1.14 5.38
N ASP A 105 12.70 -1.45 5.60
CA ASP A 105 12.01 -2.53 4.90
C ASP A 105 11.29 -1.94 3.68
N ARG A 106 11.47 -2.55 2.50
CA ARG A 106 11.05 -1.98 1.21
C ARG A 106 9.99 -2.87 0.59
N GLN A 107 8.93 -2.24 0.11
CA GLN A 107 7.80 -2.90 -0.53
C GLN A 107 7.49 -2.24 -1.87
N PHE A 108 7.43 -3.04 -2.92
CA PHE A 108 6.86 -2.64 -4.20
C PHE A 108 5.40 -3.07 -4.29
N SER A 109 4.56 -2.29 -4.96
CA SER A 109 3.16 -2.65 -5.22
C SER A 109 2.79 -2.31 -6.64
N ALA A 110 2.04 -3.19 -7.30
CA ALA A 110 1.47 -2.94 -8.61
C ALA A 110 -0.03 -3.27 -8.57
N ARG A 111 -0.84 -2.43 -9.22
CA ARG A 111 -2.30 -2.56 -9.29
C ARG A 111 -2.73 -2.33 -10.73
N LEU A 112 -3.50 -3.28 -11.26
CA LEU A 112 -4.01 -3.27 -12.61
C LEU A 112 -5.53 -3.35 -12.56
N ARG A 113 -6.22 -2.33 -13.09
CA ARG A 113 -7.67 -2.39 -13.30
C ARG A 113 -7.94 -3.15 -14.57
N VAL A 114 -8.51 -4.33 -14.40
CA VAL A 114 -8.90 -5.22 -15.51
C VAL A 114 -10.30 -4.90 -16.02
N TRP A 115 -11.13 -4.23 -15.20
CA TRP A 115 -12.47 -3.83 -15.60
C TRP A 115 -12.84 -2.51 -14.97
N LYS A 116 -13.39 -1.57 -15.75
CA LYS A 116 -13.90 -0.30 -15.25
C LYS A 116 -15.38 -0.44 -14.89
N GLU A 117 -15.79 0.17 -13.79
CA GLU A 117 -17.21 0.22 -13.42
C GLU A 117 -18.05 0.78 -14.57
N GLY A 118 -19.16 0.12 -14.87
CA GLY A 118 -20.08 0.55 -15.92
C GLY A 118 -19.63 0.27 -17.35
N TRP A 119 -18.47 -0.38 -17.59
CA TRP A 119 -17.93 -0.54 -18.95
C TRP A 119 -18.83 -1.36 -19.88
N TRP A 120 -19.45 -2.43 -19.37
CA TRP A 120 -20.38 -3.25 -20.16
C TRP A 120 -21.84 -2.90 -19.88
N LYS A 121 -22.21 -2.85 -18.59
CA LYS A 121 -23.53 -2.44 -18.12
C LYS A 121 -23.34 -1.58 -16.88
N GLU A 122 -24.27 -0.66 -16.64
CA GLU A 122 -24.22 0.28 -15.52
C GLU A 122 -24.02 -0.40 -14.16
N TRP A 123 -24.55 -1.61 -13.97
CA TRP A 123 -24.42 -2.35 -12.72
C TRP A 123 -23.05 -3.05 -12.53
N THR A 124 -22.24 -3.20 -13.59
CA THR A 124 -20.98 -3.93 -13.49
C THR A 124 -19.98 -3.19 -12.59
N PRO A 125 -19.34 -3.87 -11.62
CA PRO A 125 -18.38 -3.25 -10.72
C PRO A 125 -17.05 -2.99 -11.44
N GLN A 126 -16.22 -2.13 -10.89
CA GLN A 126 -14.81 -2.03 -11.22
C GLN A 126 -14.05 -3.22 -10.64
N ILE A 127 -13.08 -3.77 -11.37
CA ILE A 127 -12.25 -4.90 -10.91
C ILE A 127 -10.78 -4.52 -11.02
N VAL A 128 -10.04 -4.71 -9.94
CA VAL A 128 -8.58 -4.56 -9.87
C VAL A 128 -7.95 -5.85 -9.38
N VAL A 129 -6.83 -6.20 -9.99
CA VAL A 129 -5.88 -7.16 -9.46
C VAL A 129 -4.65 -6.41 -8.96
N GLY A 130 -4.12 -6.80 -7.82
CA GLY A 130 -2.92 -6.20 -7.26
C GLY A 130 -1.94 -7.24 -6.76
N ALA A 131 -0.67 -6.86 -6.77
CA ALA A 131 0.44 -7.67 -6.27
C ALA A 131 1.38 -6.79 -5.44
N ASN A 132 1.90 -7.36 -4.35
CA ASN A 132 2.96 -6.77 -3.56
C ASN A 132 4.26 -7.55 -3.76
N ASP A 133 5.36 -6.82 -3.82
CA ASP A 133 6.70 -7.27 -4.15
C ASP A 133 6.78 -8.11 -5.44
N PRO A 134 6.28 -7.59 -6.59
CA PRO A 134 6.25 -8.30 -7.86
C PRO A 134 7.60 -8.36 -8.60
N SER A 135 8.74 -8.14 -7.94
CA SER A 135 10.05 -8.39 -8.57
C SER A 135 11.19 -8.46 -7.55
N THR A 136 12.11 -9.39 -7.82
CA THR A 136 13.29 -9.85 -7.05
C THR A 136 12.99 -11.17 -6.34
N ASN A 137 13.68 -12.24 -6.74
CA ASN A 137 13.64 -13.54 -6.10
C ASN A 137 14.94 -13.69 -5.32
N ASP A 138 14.93 -13.46 -4.02
CA ASP A 138 16.10 -13.79 -3.21
C ASP A 138 16.11 -15.29 -2.91
N VAL A 139 17.21 -15.93 -3.29
CA VAL A 139 17.70 -17.22 -2.77
C VAL A 139 18.53 -17.00 -1.50
N LEU A 140 18.88 -15.74 -1.20
CA LEU A 140 19.62 -15.34 -0.01
C LEU A 140 18.80 -15.57 1.26
N GLY A 141 19.03 -16.73 1.91
CA GLY A 141 18.55 -17.03 3.25
C GLY A 141 17.76 -18.33 3.40
N ASP A 142 17.46 -19.06 2.31
CA ASP A 142 16.81 -20.37 2.38
C ASP A 142 17.66 -21.47 1.70
N PRO A 143 18.37 -22.32 2.46
CA PRO A 143 19.15 -23.41 1.90
C PRO A 143 18.30 -24.53 1.27
N ASN A 144 16.97 -24.51 1.42
CA ASN A 144 16.06 -25.52 0.84
C ASN A 144 15.26 -24.99 -0.36
N LYS A 145 15.61 -23.81 -0.89
CA LYS A 145 14.90 -23.19 -2.02
C LYS A 145 15.62 -23.53 -3.32
N ASP A 146 15.07 -24.50 -4.05
CA ASP A 146 15.70 -25.07 -5.25
C ASP A 146 15.48 -24.25 -6.54
N ASP A 147 14.80 -23.10 -6.48
CA ASP A 147 14.49 -22.31 -7.68
C ASP A 147 14.43 -20.79 -7.42
N TYR A 148 14.98 -20.02 -8.38
CA TYR A 148 14.80 -18.57 -8.54
C TYR A 148 13.44 -18.23 -9.21
N GLY A 149 12.62 -19.24 -9.48
CA GLY A 149 11.35 -19.15 -10.19
C GLY A 149 10.26 -18.38 -9.44
N PHE A 150 9.32 -17.85 -10.22
CA PHE A 150 8.14 -17.07 -9.79
C PHE A 150 7.15 -17.82 -8.86
N THR A 151 7.52 -19.03 -8.43
CA THR A 151 6.70 -20.00 -7.70
C THR A 151 7.27 -20.41 -6.34
N GLY A 152 8.52 -20.03 -6.02
CA GLY A 152 9.20 -20.45 -4.80
C GLY A 152 8.59 -19.85 -3.53
N THR A 153 7.97 -20.68 -2.70
CA THR A 153 7.40 -20.32 -1.40
C THR A 153 8.35 -20.70 -0.27
N SER A 154 8.65 -19.76 0.63
CA SER A 154 9.53 -20.01 1.78
C SER A 154 8.92 -19.45 3.07
N SER A 155 9.32 -20.01 4.21
CA SER A 155 9.10 -19.45 5.54
C SER A 155 10.19 -18.45 5.96
N VAL A 156 11.27 -18.33 5.18
CA VAL A 156 12.43 -17.48 5.46
C VAL A 156 12.76 -16.58 4.26
N GLY A 157 13.45 -15.46 4.50
CA GLY A 157 13.79 -14.48 3.47
C GLY A 157 12.68 -13.48 3.12
N ASN A 158 12.97 -12.68 2.10
CA ASN A 158 12.10 -11.59 1.66
C ASN A 158 10.89 -12.17 0.89
N GLY A 159 9.68 -11.87 1.35
CA GLY A 159 8.43 -12.50 0.92
C GLY A 159 7.93 -12.08 -0.46
N HIS A 160 8.78 -12.08 -1.47
CA HIS A 160 8.49 -11.65 -2.83
C HIS A 160 7.47 -12.53 -3.55
N TRP A 161 6.69 -11.94 -4.48
CA TRP A 161 5.66 -12.64 -5.26
C TRP A 161 4.68 -13.49 -4.44
N ASN A 162 4.50 -13.18 -3.17
CA ASN A 162 3.65 -14.00 -2.32
C ASN A 162 2.25 -13.45 -2.20
N ARG A 163 2.05 -12.13 -2.26
CA ARG A 163 0.77 -11.50 -1.95
C ARG A 163 0.09 -10.91 -3.17
N TYR A 164 -1.06 -11.47 -3.50
CA TYR A 164 -1.94 -11.03 -4.56
C TYR A 164 -3.32 -10.75 -4.00
N TYR A 165 -4.07 -9.92 -4.70
CA TYR A 165 -5.49 -9.76 -4.40
C TYR A 165 -6.26 -9.42 -5.66
N ILE A 166 -7.54 -9.77 -5.63
CA ILE A 166 -8.54 -9.27 -6.55
C ILE A 166 -9.60 -8.55 -5.73
N VAL A 167 -10.07 -7.41 -6.23
CA VAL A 167 -11.11 -6.62 -5.58
C VAL A 167 -12.07 -6.08 -6.62
N ALA A 168 -13.35 -6.15 -6.29
CA ALA A 168 -14.44 -5.51 -7.00
C ALA A 168 -14.95 -4.32 -6.18
N THR A 169 -15.14 -3.17 -6.83
CA THR A 169 -15.76 -1.98 -6.23
C THR A 169 -17.01 -1.60 -7.02
N LYS A 170 -18.08 -1.23 -6.32
CA LYS A 170 -19.27 -0.64 -6.92
C LYS A 170 -19.67 0.62 -6.18
N HIS A 171 -20.05 1.66 -6.92
CA HIS A 171 -20.56 2.89 -6.36
C HIS A 171 -22.07 3.01 -6.61
N PHE A 172 -22.78 3.47 -5.59
CA PHE A 172 -24.21 3.73 -5.62
C PHE A 172 -24.47 5.19 -5.26
N GLY A 173 -25.08 5.93 -6.18
CA GLY A 173 -25.53 7.29 -5.89
C GLY A 173 -26.75 7.26 -4.96
N VAL A 174 -26.62 7.87 -3.78
CA VAL A 174 -27.70 8.06 -2.83
C VAL A 174 -28.17 9.51 -2.92
N LYS A 175 -29.36 9.72 -3.47
CA LYS A 175 -29.93 11.05 -3.72
C LYS A 175 -29.91 11.91 -2.45
N ASN A 176 -29.36 13.13 -2.57
CA ASN A 176 -29.22 14.11 -1.49
C ASN A 176 -28.31 13.68 -0.31
N VAL A 177 -27.55 12.59 -0.42
CA VAL A 177 -26.61 12.12 0.61
C VAL A 177 -25.18 12.08 0.07
N GLY A 178 -24.99 11.52 -1.12
CA GLY A 178 -23.66 11.36 -1.73
C GLY A 178 -23.53 10.02 -2.45
N GLU A 179 -22.31 9.49 -2.50
CA GLU A 179 -21.99 8.22 -3.15
C GLU A 179 -21.57 7.20 -2.10
N LEU A 180 -22.16 6.00 -2.16
CA LEU A 180 -21.78 4.85 -1.34
C LEU A 180 -20.92 3.90 -2.18
N GLY A 181 -19.64 3.79 -1.85
CA GLY A 181 -18.75 2.77 -2.40
C GLY A 181 -18.82 1.49 -1.57
N MET A 182 -18.91 0.34 -2.23
CA MET A 182 -18.83 -0.98 -1.61
C MET A 182 -17.72 -1.78 -2.27
N HIS A 183 -16.89 -2.44 -1.47
CA HIS A 183 -15.73 -3.18 -1.93
C HIS A 183 -15.77 -4.63 -1.43
N PHE A 184 -15.53 -5.58 -2.32
CA PHE A 184 -15.38 -6.99 -1.97
C PHE A 184 -14.19 -7.58 -2.71
N GLY A 185 -13.33 -8.30 -2.00
CA GLY A 185 -12.13 -8.87 -2.58
C GLY A 185 -11.70 -10.15 -1.91
N TYR A 186 -10.66 -10.74 -2.47
CA TYR A 186 -9.99 -11.90 -1.92
C TYR A 186 -8.48 -11.65 -1.94
N VAL A 187 -7.84 -11.87 -0.80
CA VAL A 187 -6.38 -11.80 -0.67
C VAL A 187 -5.84 -13.22 -0.68
N TYR A 188 -4.77 -13.42 -1.44
CA TYR A 188 -4.03 -14.66 -1.50
C TYR A 188 -2.56 -14.38 -1.16
N ASN A 189 -2.03 -15.13 -0.19
CA ASN A 189 -0.66 -15.05 0.28
C ASN A 189 -0.02 -16.45 0.24
N LYS A 190 1.03 -16.61 -0.57
CA LYS A 190 1.76 -17.88 -0.71
C LYS A 190 2.76 -18.16 0.42
N ARG A 191 3.05 -17.20 1.33
CA ARG A 191 3.98 -17.40 2.45
C ARG A 191 3.52 -18.53 3.38
N LEU A 192 4.48 -19.35 3.84
CA LEU A 192 4.23 -20.48 4.73
C LEU A 192 4.07 -20.07 6.20
N ASP A 193 4.78 -19.03 6.62
CA ASP A 193 4.82 -18.49 7.99
C ASP A 193 3.71 -17.47 8.28
N TYR A 194 3.10 -16.89 7.23
CA TYR A 194 2.02 -15.91 7.35
C TYR A 194 0.96 -16.07 6.25
N HIS A 195 0.29 -17.22 6.26
CA HIS A 195 -0.78 -17.54 5.33
C HIS A 195 -2.04 -16.72 5.66
N ARG A 196 -2.20 -15.55 5.03
CA ARG A 196 -3.38 -14.68 5.20
C ARG A 196 -4.21 -14.66 3.93
N ASN A 197 -4.87 -15.80 3.70
CA ASN A 197 -5.86 -15.96 2.63
C ASN A 197 -7.25 -15.69 3.18
N GLY A 198 -8.06 -14.97 2.42
CA GLY A 198 -9.45 -14.83 2.79
C GLY A 198 -10.17 -13.68 2.11
N PRO A 199 -11.50 -13.66 2.30
CA PRO A 199 -12.33 -12.56 1.82
C PRO A 199 -12.00 -11.28 2.59
N VAL A 200 -12.09 -10.17 1.89
CA VAL A 200 -12.01 -8.81 2.45
C VAL A 200 -13.18 -8.00 1.92
N ALA A 201 -13.76 -7.16 2.78
CA ALA A 201 -14.86 -6.30 2.39
C ALA A 201 -14.79 -4.98 3.17
N GLY A 202 -15.39 -3.92 2.62
CA GLY A 202 -15.44 -2.58 3.20
C GLY A 202 -16.36 -1.65 2.46
#